data_AF-A0A965V0B0-F1
#
_entry.id   AF-A0A965V0B0-F1
#
_cell.length_a   1.000
_cell.length_b   1.000
_cell.length_c   1.000
_cell.angle_alpha   90.00
_cell.angle_beta   90.00
_cell.angle_gamma   90.00
#
_symmetry.space_group_name_H-M   'P 1'
#
loop_
_entity.id
_entity.type
_entity.pdbx_description
1 polymer ?
#
loop_
_entity_poly.entity_id
_entity_poly.type
_entity_poly.pdbx_seq_one_letter_code
_entity_poly.pdbx_strand_id
1 'polypeptide(L)'
;EREKKIKDESAKRRENLKQKLRRFITRIPAFMYLTDDREKTIKDIIEQVEPELFAKVTGLSLKDFKQLVDCRVFNDSKMDDAVWKFRSFENSSLSYFHEETPETLGGWRLTREEKFAALIQRGLLNEGDELVFVPAGTSAFVTDDFGLLIDGIRYAGPAEAARALGLDDETESWKSWRLGAKTLKQVMLG
;
A
#
# COMPACT_ATOMS: atom_id res chain seq x y z
N GLU A 1 38.92 28.40 -5.43
CA GLU A 1 39.12 27.20 -4.58
C GLU A 1 37.88 26.71 -3.83
N ARG A 2 37.13 27.59 -3.13
CA ARG A 2 35.91 27.20 -2.39
C ARG A 2 34.82 26.58 -3.27
N GLU A 3 34.57 27.15 -4.45
CA GLU A 3 33.57 26.63 -5.40
C GLU A 3 33.90 25.21 -5.90
N LYS A 4 35.18 24.91 -6.14
CA LYS A 4 35.64 23.59 -6.54
C LYS A 4 35.43 22.56 -5.43
N LYS A 5 35.71 22.92 -4.17
CA LYS A 5 35.43 22.05 -3.00
C LYS A 5 33.94 21.75 -2.84
N ILE A 6 33.08 22.76 -2.94
CA ILE A 6 31.61 22.58 -2.86
C ILE A 6 31.11 21.66 -3.99
N LYS A 7 31.64 21.83 -5.21
CA LYS A 7 31.32 20.98 -6.35
C LYS A 7 31.72 19.52 -6.09
N ASP A 8 32.93 19.28 -5.61
CA ASP A 8 33.44 17.93 -5.34
C ASP A 8 32.66 17.23 -4.20
N GLU A 9 32.32 17.95 -3.14
CA GLU A 9 31.49 17.43 -2.04
C GLU A 9 30.08 17.07 -2.50
N SER A 10 29.47 17.93 -3.33
CA SER A 10 28.14 17.66 -3.90
C SER A 10 28.13 16.41 -4.78
N ALA A 11 29.19 16.19 -5.56
CA ALA A 11 29.33 15.02 -6.42
C ALA A 11 29.47 13.74 -5.59
N LYS A 12 30.32 13.75 -4.56
CA LYS A 12 30.48 12.62 -3.63
C LYS A 12 29.18 12.27 -2.92
N ARG A 13 28.41 13.27 -2.48
CA ARG A 13 27.12 13.06 -1.83
C ARG A 13 26.10 12.41 -2.78
N ARG A 14 26.04 12.84 -4.04
CA ARG A 14 25.17 12.23 -5.07
C ARG A 14 25.55 10.79 -5.33
N GLU A 15 26.84 10.49 -5.41
CA GLU A 15 27.29 9.11 -5.63
C GLU A 15 26.95 8.21 -4.44
N ASN A 16 27.14 8.70 -3.22
CA ASN A 16 26.73 7.99 -2.01
C ASN A 16 25.23 7.69 -2.00
N LEU A 17 24.38 8.67 -2.35
CA LEU A 17 22.93 8.48 -2.45
C LEU A 17 22.57 7.43 -3.51
N LYS A 18 23.19 7.46 -4.69
CA LYS A 18 22.99 6.46 -5.74
C LYS A 18 23.36 5.06 -5.29
N GLN A 19 24.46 4.91 -4.57
CA GLN A 19 24.88 3.61 -4.03
C GLN A 19 23.88 3.06 -3.01
N LYS A 20 23.38 3.91 -2.11
CA LYS A 20 22.33 3.54 -1.14
C LYS A 20 21.04 3.15 -1.85
N LEU A 21 20.60 3.93 -2.85
CA LEU A 21 19.41 3.63 -3.63
C LEU A 21 19.52 2.29 -4.38
N ARG A 22 20.68 2.01 -5.00
CA ARG A 22 20.91 0.72 -5.67
C ARG A 22 20.80 -0.46 -4.71
N ARG A 23 21.40 -0.36 -3.52
CA ARG A 23 21.30 -1.40 -2.47
C ARG A 23 19.87 -1.58 -2.00
N PHE A 24 19.14 -0.48 -1.81
CA PHE A 24 17.74 -0.51 -1.42
C PHE A 24 16.90 -1.28 -2.44
N ILE A 25 16.95 -0.89 -3.73
CA ILE A 25 16.15 -1.50 -4.80
C ILE A 25 16.42 -3.01 -4.93
N THR A 26 17.68 -3.44 -4.82
CA THR A 26 18.03 -4.85 -4.99
C THR A 26 17.72 -5.72 -3.76
N ARG A 27 17.56 -5.13 -2.58
CA ARG A 27 17.34 -5.85 -1.32
C ARG A 27 15.92 -5.75 -0.79
N ILE A 28 15.13 -4.77 -1.24
CA ILE A 28 13.75 -4.61 -0.78
C ILE A 28 12.87 -5.84 -1.04
N PRO A 29 12.96 -6.58 -2.17
CA PRO A 29 12.13 -7.77 -2.36
C PRO A 29 12.46 -8.89 -1.38
N ALA A 30 13.75 -9.10 -1.09
CA ALA A 30 14.17 -10.08 -0.09
C ALA A 30 13.71 -9.70 1.31
N PHE A 31 13.71 -8.40 1.65
CA PHE A 31 13.14 -7.91 2.91
C PHE A 31 11.63 -8.14 2.98
N MET A 32 10.89 -7.84 1.90
CA MET A 32 9.44 -8.07 1.83
C MET A 32 9.06 -9.53 2.00
N TYR A 33 9.88 -10.46 1.50
CA TYR A 33 9.66 -11.90 1.67
C TYR A 33 9.87 -12.36 3.12
N LEU A 34 10.83 -11.76 3.84
CA LEU A 34 11.24 -12.21 5.18
C LEU A 34 10.42 -11.66 6.34
N THR A 35 9.77 -10.51 6.17
CA THR A 35 8.83 -9.97 7.18
C THR A 35 7.57 -10.82 7.22
N ASP A 36 6.84 -10.86 8.34
CA ASP A 36 5.52 -11.52 8.43
C ASP A 36 4.35 -10.51 8.36
N ASP A 37 4.62 -9.22 8.47
CA ASP A 37 3.60 -8.15 8.54
C ASP A 37 3.04 -7.77 7.15
N ARG A 38 2.27 -8.69 6.54
CA ARG A 38 1.68 -8.51 5.19
C ARG A 38 0.58 -7.44 5.13
N GLU A 39 -0.05 -7.12 6.24
CA GLU A 39 -1.12 -6.11 6.30
C GLU A 39 -0.59 -4.67 6.49
N LYS A 40 0.66 -4.53 6.97
CA LYS A 40 1.30 -3.22 7.20
C LYS A 40 2.07 -2.74 5.98
N THR A 41 2.21 -1.42 5.88
CA THR A 41 2.96 -0.77 4.81
C THR A 41 4.46 -1.02 4.97
N ILE A 42 5.20 -1.11 3.86
CA ILE A 42 6.66 -1.32 3.91
C ILE A 42 7.36 -0.19 4.64
N LYS A 43 6.89 1.07 4.51
CA LYS A 43 7.43 2.19 5.31
C LYS A 43 7.27 1.93 6.80
N ASP A 44 6.07 1.56 7.27
CA ASP A 44 5.85 1.32 8.70
C ASP A 44 6.64 0.14 9.23
N ILE A 45 6.78 -0.94 8.44
CA ILE A 45 7.59 -2.09 8.83
C ILE A 45 9.05 -1.66 9.00
N ILE A 46 9.60 -0.90 8.05
CA ILE A 46 10.99 -0.44 8.13
C ILE A 46 11.21 0.52 9.31
N GLU A 47 10.26 1.41 9.57
CA GLU A 47 10.45 2.49 10.56
C GLU A 47 10.09 2.09 11.98
N GLN A 48 9.11 1.20 12.17
CA GLN A 48 8.47 0.96 13.45
C GLN A 48 8.48 -0.51 13.88
N VAL A 49 8.34 -1.45 12.95
CA VAL A 49 8.14 -2.86 13.31
C VAL A 49 9.46 -3.64 13.31
N GLU A 50 10.19 -3.62 12.19
CA GLU A 50 11.39 -4.43 11.98
C GLU A 50 12.59 -3.64 11.42
N PRO A 51 12.99 -2.51 12.05
CA PRO A 51 14.14 -1.72 11.58
C PRO A 51 15.45 -2.52 11.58
N GLU A 52 15.59 -3.49 12.50
CA GLU A 52 16.77 -4.34 12.60
C GLU A 52 16.86 -5.35 11.45
N LEU A 53 15.73 -5.98 11.08
CA LEU A 53 15.66 -6.86 9.92
C LEU A 53 16.00 -6.10 8.64
N PHE A 54 15.45 -4.89 8.48
CA PHE A 54 15.75 -4.01 7.35
C PHE A 54 17.25 -3.73 7.26
N ALA A 55 17.88 -3.35 8.37
CA ALA A 55 19.31 -3.08 8.42
C ALA A 55 20.15 -4.32 8.08
N LYS A 56 19.76 -5.49 8.58
CA LYS A 56 20.44 -6.77 8.32
C LYS A 56 20.35 -7.19 6.85
N VAL A 57 19.18 -7.04 6.23
CA VAL A 57 18.93 -7.49 4.84
C VAL A 57 19.51 -6.51 3.81
N THR A 58 19.34 -5.21 4.05
CA THR A 58 19.72 -4.17 3.07
C THR A 58 21.11 -3.59 3.30
N GLY A 59 21.65 -3.70 4.52
CA GLY A 59 22.87 -3.02 4.95
C GLY A 59 22.71 -1.50 5.04
N LEU A 60 21.48 -0.99 5.09
CA LEU A 60 21.17 0.44 5.24
C LEU A 60 20.63 0.70 6.64
N SER A 61 21.07 1.80 7.25
CA SER A 61 20.49 2.24 8.52
C SER A 61 19.11 2.88 8.30
N LEU A 62 18.30 2.96 9.36
CA LEU A 62 17.05 3.72 9.34
C LEU A 62 17.27 5.20 8.95
N LYS A 63 18.43 5.77 9.32
CA LYS A 63 18.82 7.12 8.89
C LYS A 63 19.06 7.21 7.39
N ASP A 64 19.68 6.21 6.79
CA ASP A 64 19.89 6.15 5.34
C ASP A 64 18.57 6.02 4.59
N PHE A 65 17.65 5.22 5.12
CA PHE A 65 16.30 5.09 4.58
C PHE A 65 15.55 6.43 4.59
N LYS A 66 15.51 7.11 5.74
CA LYS A 66 14.88 8.44 5.86
C LYS A 66 15.48 9.45 4.87
N GLN A 67 16.81 9.43 4.70
CA GLN A 67 17.47 10.26 3.69
C GLN A 67 17.00 9.96 2.26
N LEU A 68 16.79 8.70 1.90
CA LEU A 68 16.27 8.32 0.58
C LEU A 68 14.83 8.84 0.40
N VAL A 69 13.97 8.64 1.40
CA VAL A 69 12.57 9.12 1.39
C VAL A 69 12.49 10.65 1.30
N ASP A 70 13.26 11.36 2.11
CA ASP A 70 13.30 12.83 2.13
C ASP A 70 13.76 13.42 0.79
N CYS A 71 14.66 12.72 0.11
CA CYS A 71 15.13 13.10 -1.22
C CYS A 71 14.10 12.81 -2.33
N ARG A 72 12.90 12.31 -1.99
CA ARG A 72 11.80 11.99 -2.92
C ARG A 72 12.25 11.14 -4.13
N VAL A 73 13.19 10.22 -3.89
CA VAL A 73 13.70 9.33 -4.95
C VAL A 73 12.68 8.26 -5.35
N PHE A 74 11.66 8.06 -4.53
CA PHE A 74 10.56 7.13 -4.75
C PHE A 74 9.32 7.89 -5.24
N ASN A 75 8.67 7.35 -6.26
CA ASN A 75 7.30 7.70 -6.55
C ASN A 75 6.42 6.75 -5.73
N ASP A 76 5.72 7.28 -4.73
CA ASP A 76 4.97 6.46 -3.77
C ASP A 76 3.90 5.59 -4.47
N SER A 77 3.10 6.14 -5.38
CA SER A 77 2.07 5.39 -6.13
C SER A 77 2.67 4.23 -6.94
N LYS A 78 3.77 4.46 -7.67
CA LYS A 78 4.45 3.37 -8.41
C LYS A 78 5.05 2.32 -7.49
N MET A 79 5.49 2.73 -6.30
CA MET A 79 6.01 1.81 -5.30
C MET A 79 4.89 0.98 -4.68
N ASP A 80 3.75 1.58 -4.35
CA ASP A 80 2.55 0.88 -3.88
C ASP A 80 2.14 -0.19 -4.88
N ASP A 81 2.00 0.16 -6.16
CA ASP A 81 1.71 -0.77 -7.25
C ASP A 81 2.70 -1.94 -7.33
N ALA A 82 4.00 -1.65 -7.21
CA ALA A 82 5.05 -2.66 -7.30
C ALA A 82 5.03 -3.61 -6.09
N VAL A 83 4.83 -3.07 -4.88
CA VAL A 83 4.74 -3.87 -3.65
C VAL A 83 3.53 -4.77 -3.69
N TRP A 84 2.36 -4.25 -4.06
CA TRP A 84 1.15 -5.06 -4.15
C TRP A 84 1.28 -6.17 -5.18
N LYS A 85 1.81 -5.89 -6.38
CA LYS A 85 2.07 -6.92 -7.40
C LYS A 85 3.02 -8.00 -6.89
N PHE A 86 4.07 -7.60 -6.16
CA PHE A 86 5.02 -8.54 -5.56
C PHE A 86 4.32 -9.46 -4.55
N ARG A 87 3.57 -8.89 -3.59
CA ARG A 87 2.85 -9.64 -2.55
C ARG A 87 1.77 -10.56 -3.13
N SER A 88 0.99 -10.11 -4.11
CA SER A 88 -0.01 -10.96 -4.78
C SER A 88 0.64 -12.14 -5.53
N PHE A 89 1.80 -11.92 -6.17
CA PHE A 89 2.55 -12.98 -6.86
C PHE A 89 3.17 -13.99 -5.89
N GLU A 90 3.72 -13.51 -4.77
CA GLU A 90 4.26 -14.35 -3.69
C GLU A 90 3.18 -15.28 -3.13
N ASN A 91 2.02 -14.73 -2.73
CA ASN A 91 0.89 -15.50 -2.20
C ASN A 91 0.41 -16.57 -3.19
N SER A 92 0.29 -16.21 -4.48
CA SER A 92 -0.11 -17.16 -5.52
C SER A 92 0.91 -18.29 -5.72
N SER A 93 2.20 -18.01 -5.50
CA SER A 93 3.28 -18.99 -5.64
C SER A 93 3.40 -19.94 -4.44
N LEU A 94 2.85 -19.56 -3.28
CA LEU A 94 2.86 -20.33 -2.05
C LEU A 94 1.60 -21.18 -1.85
N SER A 95 0.68 -21.23 -2.83
CA SER A 95 -0.65 -21.85 -2.77
C SER A 95 -0.69 -23.38 -2.53
N TYR A 96 0.45 -24.01 -2.22
CA TYR A 96 0.53 -25.38 -1.71
C TYR A 96 0.29 -25.46 -0.19
N PHE A 97 0.52 -24.35 0.54
CA PHE A 97 0.14 -24.21 1.94
C PHE A 97 -1.16 -23.39 1.99
N HIS A 98 -2.19 -23.92 2.66
CA HIS A 98 -3.50 -23.26 2.83
C HIS A 98 -3.38 -22.03 3.76
N GLU A 99 -2.62 -21.01 3.37
CA GLU A 99 -2.65 -19.72 4.05
C GLU A 99 -3.77 -18.88 3.44
N GLU A 100 -4.70 -18.43 4.28
CA GLU A 100 -5.73 -17.50 3.88
C GLU A 100 -5.05 -16.21 3.40
N THR A 101 -5.39 -15.77 2.19
CA THR A 101 -4.93 -14.46 1.70
C THR A 101 -5.45 -13.40 2.66
N PRO A 102 -4.58 -12.52 3.21
CA PRO A 102 -5.01 -11.50 4.14
C PRO A 102 -6.04 -10.60 3.46
N GLU A 103 -7.04 -10.18 4.22
CA GLU A 103 -8.11 -9.31 3.70
C GLU A 103 -7.57 -7.93 3.31
N THR A 104 -6.59 -7.44 4.06
CA THR A 104 -5.87 -6.20 3.79
C THR A 104 -4.43 -6.48 3.40
N LEU A 105 -3.96 -5.86 2.33
CA LEU A 105 -2.54 -5.87 1.95
C LEU A 105 -1.92 -4.49 2.09
N GLY A 106 -0.78 -4.45 2.77
CA GLY A 106 0.08 -3.28 2.80
C GLY A 106 0.84 -3.11 1.48
N GLY A 107 0.89 -1.89 1.00
CA GLY A 107 1.72 -1.40 -0.07
C GLY A 107 3.01 -0.77 0.49
N TRP A 108 3.57 0.16 -0.27
CA TRP A 108 4.69 0.97 0.16
C TRP A 108 4.32 1.99 1.23
N ARG A 109 3.21 2.72 1.01
CA ARG A 109 2.67 3.76 1.91
C ARG A 109 1.20 3.53 2.24
N LEU A 110 0.44 2.86 1.37
CA LEU A 110 -0.99 2.68 1.55
C LEU A 110 -1.34 1.22 1.84
N THR A 111 -2.49 0.98 2.44
CA THR A 111 -3.10 -0.34 2.54
C THR A 111 -4.29 -0.41 1.60
N ARG A 112 -4.65 -1.63 1.17
CA ARG A 112 -5.86 -1.86 0.37
C ARG A 112 -6.54 -3.16 0.78
N GLU A 113 -7.87 -3.20 0.67
CA GLU A 113 -8.66 -4.41 0.86
C GLU A 113 -8.66 -5.24 -0.44
N GLU A 114 -8.20 -6.49 -0.39
CA GLU A 114 -7.94 -7.29 -1.60
C GLU A 114 -9.22 -7.63 -2.36
N LYS A 115 -10.31 -7.93 -1.66
CA LYS A 115 -11.62 -8.17 -2.29
C LYS A 115 -12.10 -6.96 -3.07
N PHE A 116 -11.86 -5.75 -2.55
CA PHE A 116 -12.25 -4.51 -3.20
C PHE A 116 -11.35 -4.19 -4.38
N ALA A 117 -10.04 -4.34 -4.21
CA ALA A 117 -9.07 -4.23 -5.30
C ALA A 117 -9.41 -5.19 -6.46
N ALA A 118 -9.85 -6.41 -6.16
CA ALA A 118 -10.26 -7.38 -7.17
C ALA A 118 -11.48 -6.94 -8.00
N LEU A 119 -12.44 -6.22 -7.40
CA LEU A 119 -13.58 -5.67 -8.15
C LEU A 119 -13.12 -4.62 -9.17
N ILE A 120 -12.21 -3.74 -8.76
CA ILE A 120 -11.65 -2.69 -9.62
C ILE A 120 -10.83 -3.33 -10.76
N GLN A 121 -9.97 -4.30 -10.43
CA GLN A 121 -9.14 -4.99 -11.43
C GLN A 121 -9.97 -5.80 -12.45
N ARG A 122 -11.13 -6.30 -12.05
CA ARG A 122 -12.08 -7.00 -12.95
C ARG A 122 -12.94 -6.03 -13.75
N GLY A 123 -12.82 -4.72 -13.54
CA GLY A 123 -13.66 -3.70 -14.18
C GLY A 123 -15.11 -3.71 -13.70
N LEU A 124 -15.39 -4.33 -12.56
CA LEU A 124 -16.71 -4.32 -11.92
C LEU A 124 -16.94 -3.00 -11.15
N LEU A 125 -15.86 -2.33 -10.77
CA LEU A 125 -15.80 -0.96 -10.27
C LEU A 125 -14.75 -0.19 -11.07
N ASN A 126 -14.97 1.10 -11.24
CA ASN A 126 -14.04 2.01 -11.90
C ASN A 126 -13.66 3.14 -10.95
N GLU A 127 -12.48 3.72 -11.16
CA GLU A 127 -12.09 4.97 -10.51
C GLU A 127 -13.17 6.03 -10.71
N GLY A 128 -13.52 6.74 -9.64
CA GLY A 128 -14.54 7.78 -9.64
C GLY A 128 -15.97 7.28 -9.49
N ASP A 129 -16.21 5.96 -9.47
CA ASP A 129 -17.54 5.41 -9.13
C ASP A 129 -17.98 5.91 -7.75
N GLU A 130 -19.23 6.36 -7.66
CA GLU A 130 -19.85 6.77 -6.40
C GLU A 130 -20.51 5.58 -5.72
N LEU A 131 -20.09 5.31 -4.49
CA LEU A 131 -20.71 4.35 -3.59
C LEU A 131 -21.45 5.09 -2.48
N VAL A 132 -22.72 4.74 -2.27
CA VAL A 132 -23.53 5.34 -1.22
C VAL A 132 -23.63 4.37 -0.05
N PHE A 133 -23.25 4.84 1.14
CA PHE A 133 -23.41 4.10 2.39
C PHE A 133 -24.84 4.22 2.91
N VAL A 134 -25.49 3.10 3.18
CA VAL A 134 -26.84 3.02 3.74
C VAL A 134 -26.74 2.48 5.17
N PRO A 135 -27.42 3.09 6.17
CA PRO A 135 -28.50 4.06 6.04
C PRO A 135 -28.08 5.54 6.01
N ALA A 136 -26.81 5.89 6.27
CA ALA A 136 -26.43 7.29 6.50
C ALA A 136 -26.54 8.19 5.25
N GLY A 137 -26.58 7.62 4.04
CA GLY A 137 -26.59 8.37 2.78
C GLY A 137 -25.24 8.99 2.43
N THR A 138 -24.16 8.59 3.11
CA THR A 138 -22.81 9.12 2.88
C THR A 138 -22.27 8.66 1.53
N SER A 139 -21.83 9.60 0.70
CA SER A 139 -21.16 9.30 -0.56
C SER A 139 -19.68 9.02 -0.34
N ALA A 140 -19.18 8.05 -1.08
CA ALA A 140 -17.77 7.70 -1.14
C ALA A 140 -17.37 7.44 -2.59
N PHE A 141 -16.11 7.71 -2.93
CA PHE A 141 -15.62 7.60 -4.30
C PHE A 141 -14.49 6.56 -4.39
N VAL A 142 -14.57 5.69 -5.39
CA VAL A 142 -13.51 4.72 -5.69
C VAL A 142 -12.26 5.47 -6.18
N THR A 143 -11.10 5.19 -5.59
CA THR A 143 -9.82 5.78 -5.97
C THR A 143 -9.04 4.91 -6.96
N ASP A 144 -8.07 5.52 -7.65
CA ASP A 144 -7.14 4.83 -8.56
C ASP A 144 -6.18 3.88 -7.82
N ASP A 145 -5.93 4.13 -6.54
CA ASP A 145 -5.07 3.35 -5.65
C ASP A 145 -5.79 2.21 -4.90
N PHE A 146 -6.94 1.75 -5.39
CA PHE A 146 -7.75 0.67 -4.80
C PHE A 146 -8.32 1.00 -3.42
N GLY A 147 -8.84 2.21 -3.25
CA GLY A 147 -9.37 2.74 -2.01
C GLY A 147 -10.73 3.37 -2.13
N LEU A 148 -11.22 3.82 -0.98
CA LEU A 148 -12.48 4.53 -0.88
C LEU A 148 -12.25 5.90 -0.24
N LEU A 149 -12.68 6.96 -0.91
CA LEU A 149 -12.55 8.33 -0.45
C LEU A 149 -13.87 8.84 0.10
N ILE A 150 -13.90 9.25 1.37
CA ILE A 150 -15.05 9.90 2.02
C ILE A 150 -14.56 11.22 2.60
N ASP A 151 -15.16 12.34 2.19
CA ASP A 151 -14.83 13.68 2.71
C ASP A 151 -13.32 14.00 2.71
N GLY A 152 -12.59 13.50 1.71
CA GLY A 152 -11.14 13.68 1.57
C GLY A 152 -10.27 12.72 2.38
N ILE A 153 -10.88 11.81 3.15
CA ILE A 153 -10.19 10.75 3.89
C ILE A 153 -10.23 9.45 3.07
N ARG A 154 -9.05 8.87 2.83
CA ARG A 154 -8.89 7.62 2.08
C ARG A 154 -8.85 6.44 3.04
N TYR A 155 -9.75 5.47 2.84
CA TYR A 155 -9.86 4.22 3.58
C TYR A 155 -9.44 3.03 2.72
N ALA A 156 -8.81 1.99 3.31
CA ALA A 156 -8.30 0.75 2.68
C ALA A 156 -9.32 0.12 1.72
N GLY A 157 -10.59 0.16 2.09
CA GLY A 157 -11.71 -0.38 1.36
C GLY A 157 -13.02 -0.19 2.12
N PRO A 158 -14.10 -0.84 1.65
CA PRO A 158 -15.44 -0.74 2.22
C PRO A 158 -15.52 -1.11 3.70
N ALA A 159 -14.75 -2.11 4.16
CA ALA A 159 -14.79 -2.57 5.55
C ALA A 159 -14.31 -1.47 6.51
N GLU A 160 -13.14 -0.90 6.25
CA GLU A 160 -12.59 0.19 7.07
C GLU A 160 -13.46 1.45 7.01
N ALA A 161 -13.93 1.80 5.81
CA ALA A 161 -14.81 2.95 5.62
C ALA A 161 -16.13 2.82 6.39
N ALA A 162 -16.75 1.63 6.39
CA ALA A 162 -17.98 1.39 7.15
C ALA A 162 -17.76 1.48 8.67
N ARG A 163 -16.62 0.96 9.17
CA ARG A 163 -16.23 1.10 10.58
C ARG A 163 -16.08 2.56 10.98
N ALA A 164 -15.48 3.39 10.12
CA ALA A 164 -15.36 4.82 10.37
C ALA A 164 -16.73 5.54 10.41
N LEU A 165 -17.75 4.97 9.78
CA LEU A 165 -19.14 5.44 9.81
C LEU A 165 -19.98 4.78 10.92
N GLY A 166 -19.36 4.00 11.81
CA GLY A 166 -20.00 3.41 12.99
C GLY A 166 -20.64 2.03 12.77
N LEU A 167 -20.29 1.33 11.70
CA LEU A 167 -20.71 -0.06 11.47
C LEU A 167 -19.58 -1.04 11.80
N ASP A 168 -19.72 -1.76 12.92
CA ASP A 168 -18.70 -2.68 13.42
C ASP A 168 -18.76 -4.10 12.79
N ASP A 169 -19.81 -4.42 12.03
CA ASP A 169 -19.98 -5.75 11.40
C ASP A 169 -19.46 -5.77 9.96
N GLU A 170 -18.36 -6.48 9.72
CA GLU A 170 -17.72 -6.65 8.41
C GLU A 170 -18.62 -7.35 7.38
N THR A 171 -19.47 -8.28 7.82
CA THR A 171 -20.38 -9.00 6.90
C THR A 171 -21.53 -8.12 6.42
N GLU A 172 -21.88 -7.10 7.22
CA GLU A 172 -22.87 -6.09 6.87
C GLU A 172 -22.25 -4.92 6.09
N SER A 173 -20.96 -4.61 6.30
CA SER A 173 -20.27 -3.54 5.57
C SER A 173 -20.47 -3.62 4.05
N TRP A 174 -20.18 -4.77 3.46
CA TRP A 174 -20.32 -5.00 2.01
C TRP A 174 -21.77 -4.94 1.49
N LYS A 175 -22.77 -5.06 2.37
CA LYS A 175 -24.19 -4.90 2.02
C LYS A 175 -24.66 -3.45 2.17
N SER A 176 -24.02 -2.68 3.04
CA SER A 176 -24.35 -1.28 3.32
C SER A 176 -23.85 -0.32 2.24
N TRP A 177 -22.83 -0.71 1.46
CA TRP A 177 -22.35 0.06 0.31
C TRP A 177 -23.12 -0.27 -0.97
N ARG A 178 -23.58 0.75 -1.69
CA ARG A 178 -24.33 0.60 -2.95
C ARG A 178 -23.69 1.33 -4.12
N LEU A 179 -23.58 0.63 -5.24
CA LEU A 179 -23.35 1.19 -6.58
C LEU A 179 -24.70 1.27 -7.29
N GLY A 180 -25.31 2.45 -7.29
CA GLY A 180 -26.68 2.64 -7.76
C GLY A 180 -27.67 1.69 -7.04
N ALA A 181 -28.33 0.81 -7.81
CA ALA A 181 -29.30 -0.12 -7.26
C ALA A 181 -28.69 -1.39 -6.63
N LYS A 182 -27.41 -1.69 -6.88
CA LYS A 182 -26.75 -2.93 -6.39
C LYS A 182 -25.92 -2.66 -5.14
N THR A 183 -25.94 -3.59 -4.19
CA THR A 183 -24.97 -3.61 -3.09
C THR A 183 -23.61 -4.11 -3.58
N LEU A 184 -22.51 -3.75 -2.92
CA LEU A 184 -21.19 -4.28 -3.29
C LEU A 184 -21.14 -5.82 -3.19
N LYS A 185 -21.85 -6.41 -2.22
CA LYS A 185 -22.02 -7.87 -2.14
C LYS A 185 -22.64 -8.45 -3.42
N GLN A 186 -23.63 -7.78 -4.01
CA GLN A 186 -24.23 -8.21 -5.28
C GLN A 186 -23.30 -7.97 -6.48
N VAL A 187 -22.49 -6.91 -6.45
CA VAL A 187 -21.48 -6.65 -7.48
C VAL A 187 -20.41 -7.75 -7.47
N MET A 188 -20.01 -8.24 -6.29
CA MET A 188 -19.02 -9.31 -6.15
C MET A 188 -19.49 -10.68 -6.68
N LEU A 189 -20.80 -10.93 -6.65
CA LEU A 189 -21.40 -12.20 -7.08
C LEU A 189 -21.83 -12.24 -8.54
N GLY A 190 -21.84 -11.10 -9.23
CA GLY A 190 -22.24 -10.97 -10.64
C GLY A 190 -21.04 -10.94 -11.57
#